data_AF-A0A2J8UDF9-F1
#
_entry.id   AF-A0A2J8UDF9-F1
#
_cell.length_a   1.000
_cell.length_b   1.000
_cell.length_c   1.000
_cell.angle_alpha   90.00
_cell.angle_beta   90.00
_cell.angle_gamma   90.00
#
_symmetry.space_group_name_H-M   'P 1'
#
loop_
_entity.id
_entity.type
_entity.pdbx_description
1 polymer ?
#
loop_
_entity_poly.entity_id
_entity_poly.type
_entity_poly.pdbx_seq_one_letter_code
_entity_poly.pdbx_strand_id
1 'polypeptide(L)'
;IGSNSEVARLLASSDPLAQIAEDKPYAELWMGTHPRGDAKILDNRISQKTLSQWIAENQDSLGSKVKDTFNGNLPFLFKVLSVETPLSIQAHPNKELAEKLHLQAPQHYPDANHKPEMAIALTPFQGLCGFRPVEEIVTFLKKVPEFQFLIGDEAATHLKQTMSHDSQAVASS
;
A
#
# COMPACT_ATOMS: atom_id res chain seq x y z
N ILE A 1 -12.57 13.52 -7.73
CA ILE A 1 -13.93 13.73 -7.16
C ILE A 1 -15.01 13.10 -8.05
N GLY A 2 -16.13 12.64 -7.45
CA GLY A 2 -17.36 12.31 -8.17
C GLY A 2 -17.16 11.24 -9.24
N SER A 3 -17.88 11.36 -10.35
CA SER A 3 -17.83 10.41 -11.48
C SER A 3 -16.47 10.37 -12.20
N ASN A 4 -15.55 11.28 -11.91
CA ASN A 4 -14.17 11.23 -12.40
C ASN A 4 -13.31 10.20 -11.65
N SER A 5 -13.73 9.74 -10.46
CA SER A 5 -13.05 8.68 -9.72
C SER A 5 -13.31 7.31 -10.35
N GLU A 6 -12.25 6.49 -10.48
CA GLU A 6 -12.42 5.07 -10.86
C GLU A 6 -13.25 4.30 -9.84
N VAL A 7 -13.12 4.64 -8.55
CA VAL A 7 -13.90 4.01 -7.47
C VAL A 7 -15.38 4.35 -7.63
N ALA A 8 -15.72 5.61 -7.97
CA ALA A 8 -17.10 6.01 -8.21
C ALA A 8 -17.69 5.30 -9.44
N ARG A 9 -16.93 5.19 -10.53
CA ARG A 9 -17.36 4.45 -11.73
C ARG A 9 -17.60 2.97 -11.45
N LEU A 10 -16.71 2.32 -10.71
CA LEU A 10 -16.88 0.93 -10.30
C LEU A 10 -18.12 0.75 -9.44
N LEU A 11 -18.35 1.63 -8.47
CA LEU A 11 -19.55 1.61 -7.63
C LEU A 11 -20.83 1.70 -8.48
N ALA A 12 -20.92 2.69 -9.37
CA ALA A 12 -22.07 2.88 -10.26
C ALA A 12 -22.29 1.69 -11.21
N SER A 13 -21.23 1.00 -11.64
CA SER A 13 -21.34 -0.20 -12.48
C SER A 13 -21.84 -1.43 -11.72
N SER A 14 -21.59 -1.49 -10.41
CA SER A 14 -21.92 -2.64 -9.56
C SER A 14 -23.33 -2.59 -8.96
N ASP A 15 -23.90 -1.39 -8.83
CA ASP A 15 -25.22 -1.16 -8.26
C ASP A 15 -25.96 -0.09 -9.10
N PRO A 16 -26.96 -0.48 -9.92
CA PRO A 16 -27.73 0.45 -10.73
C PRO A 16 -28.48 1.54 -9.94
N LEU A 17 -28.65 1.35 -8.62
CA LEU A 17 -29.28 2.33 -7.73
C LEU A 17 -28.27 3.27 -7.07
N ALA A 18 -26.97 3.04 -7.23
CA ALA A 18 -25.95 3.89 -6.63
C ALA A 18 -25.98 5.29 -7.24
N GLN A 19 -26.17 6.30 -6.39
CA GLN A 19 -26.07 7.70 -6.77
C GLN A 19 -24.68 8.23 -6.42
N ILE A 20 -23.96 8.71 -7.44
CA ILE A 20 -22.65 9.34 -7.25
C ILE A 20 -22.85 10.80 -6.84
N ALA A 21 -22.27 11.16 -5.70
CA ALA A 21 -22.21 12.54 -5.25
C ALA A 21 -21.03 13.23 -5.94
N GLU A 22 -21.33 14.12 -6.89
CA GLU A 22 -20.31 14.73 -7.76
C GLU A 22 -19.33 15.66 -7.05
N ASP A 23 -19.62 16.06 -5.81
CA ASP A 23 -18.80 16.92 -4.96
C ASP A 23 -17.95 16.13 -3.95
N LYS A 24 -18.06 14.79 -3.89
CA LYS A 24 -17.37 13.96 -2.90
C LYS A 24 -16.15 13.22 -3.45
N PRO A 25 -15.10 13.04 -2.64
CA PRO A 25 -14.00 12.14 -2.98
C PRO A 25 -14.44 10.69 -2.82
N TYR A 26 -14.11 9.86 -3.82
CA TYR A 26 -14.24 8.41 -3.78
C TYR A 26 -12.83 7.83 -3.89
N ALA A 27 -12.17 7.62 -2.74
CA ALA A 27 -10.73 7.35 -2.70
C ALA A 27 -10.38 5.86 -2.78
N GLU A 28 -11.11 5.00 -2.07
CA GLU A 28 -10.79 3.57 -1.99
C GLU A 28 -12.06 2.71 -2.10
N LEU A 29 -12.02 1.69 -2.96
CA LEU A 29 -12.97 0.58 -2.98
C LEU A 29 -12.31 -0.62 -2.30
N TRP A 30 -12.91 -1.15 -1.23
CA TRP A 30 -12.36 -2.26 -0.46
C TRP A 30 -13.06 -3.56 -0.82
N MET A 31 -12.27 -4.59 -1.09
CA MET A 31 -12.74 -5.93 -1.44
C MET A 31 -12.02 -6.95 -0.56
N GLY A 32 -12.75 -7.53 0.39
CA GLY A 32 -12.22 -8.49 1.35
C GLY A 32 -13.05 -8.50 2.63
N THR A 33 -12.46 -9.01 3.70
CA THR A 33 -13.12 -9.25 5.00
C THR A 33 -12.70 -8.29 6.10
N HIS A 34 -12.19 -7.11 5.75
CA HIS A 34 -11.65 -6.19 6.75
C HIS A 34 -12.78 -5.63 7.64
N PRO A 35 -12.68 -5.63 8.99
CA PRO A 35 -13.78 -5.26 9.89
C PRO A 35 -14.39 -3.87 9.66
N ARG A 36 -13.58 -2.89 9.25
CA ARG A 36 -14.03 -1.52 8.91
C ARG A 36 -14.74 -1.37 7.55
N GLY A 37 -14.72 -2.40 6.70
CA GLY A 37 -15.18 -2.33 5.33
C GLY A 37 -15.37 -3.72 4.74
N ASP A 38 -16.09 -4.58 5.46
CA ASP A 38 -16.35 -5.96 5.05
C ASP A 38 -17.27 -5.98 3.82
N ALA A 39 -16.87 -6.73 2.80
CA ALA A 39 -17.59 -6.79 1.55
C ALA A 39 -18.98 -7.39 1.76
N LYS A 40 -19.99 -6.81 1.12
CA LYS A 40 -21.38 -7.29 1.20
C LYS A 40 -21.66 -8.28 0.09
N ILE A 41 -22.46 -9.30 0.42
CA ILE A 41 -23.01 -10.25 -0.56
C ILE A 41 -24.40 -9.75 -0.93
N LEU A 42 -24.63 -9.51 -2.23
CA LEU A 42 -25.91 -9.01 -2.77
C LEU A 42 -26.77 -10.14 -3.38
N ASP A 43 -26.31 -11.39 -3.32
CA ASP A 43 -27.06 -12.54 -3.78
C ASP A 43 -28.04 -13.00 -2.70
N ASN A 44 -29.34 -12.77 -2.92
CA ASN A 44 -30.42 -13.14 -2.00
C ASN A 44 -30.53 -14.65 -1.71
N ARG A 45 -29.82 -15.51 -2.47
CA ARG A 45 -29.74 -16.95 -2.22
C ARG A 45 -28.75 -17.30 -1.11
N ILE A 46 -27.83 -16.39 -0.78
CA ILE A 46 -26.84 -16.54 0.28
C ILE A 46 -27.38 -15.87 1.54
N SER A 47 -27.46 -16.63 2.65
CA SER A 47 -28.01 -16.13 3.92
C SER A 47 -27.10 -15.11 4.62
N GLN A 48 -25.79 -15.20 4.40
CA GLN A 48 -24.80 -14.33 5.00
C GLN A 48 -24.80 -12.96 4.32
N LYS A 49 -24.72 -11.90 5.14
CA LYS A 49 -24.76 -10.52 4.64
C LYS A 49 -23.39 -10.03 4.19
N THR A 50 -22.32 -10.60 4.75
CA THR A 50 -20.95 -10.17 4.47
C THR A 50 -20.05 -11.34 4.09
N LEU A 51 -18.93 -11.02 3.42
CA LEU A 51 -17.94 -11.98 2.99
C LEU A 51 -17.29 -12.68 4.18
N SER A 52 -17.00 -11.97 5.28
CA SER A 52 -16.41 -12.60 6.47
C SER A 52 -17.34 -13.67 7.09
N GLN A 53 -18.64 -13.38 7.18
CA GLN A 53 -19.64 -14.33 7.66
C GLN A 53 -19.70 -15.57 6.77
N TRP A 54 -19.71 -15.36 5.45
CA TRP A 54 -19.75 -16.46 4.50
C TRP A 54 -18.48 -17.33 4.56
N ILE A 55 -17.30 -16.72 4.64
CA ILE A 55 -16.03 -17.46 4.75
C ILE A 55 -15.96 -18.25 6.06
N ALA A 56 -16.47 -17.70 7.18
CA ALA A 56 -16.48 -18.41 8.46
C ALA A 56 -17.26 -19.74 8.40
N GLU A 57 -18.34 -19.81 7.61
CA GLU A 57 -19.12 -21.02 7.38
C GLU A 57 -18.61 -21.88 6.21
N ASN A 58 -17.75 -21.34 5.35
CA ASN A 58 -17.26 -21.97 4.12
C ASN A 58 -15.74 -21.95 4.03
N GLN A 59 -15.02 -22.24 5.13
CA GLN A 59 -13.56 -22.07 5.20
C GLN A 59 -12.79 -22.88 4.15
N ASP A 60 -13.35 -23.98 3.65
CA ASP A 60 -12.73 -24.80 2.61
C ASP A 60 -12.63 -24.06 1.27
N SER A 61 -13.42 -23.00 1.06
CA SER A 61 -13.31 -22.10 -0.10
C SER A 61 -11.96 -21.36 -0.20
N LEU A 62 -11.23 -21.23 0.92
CA LEU A 62 -9.88 -20.64 0.93
C LEU A 62 -8.81 -21.61 0.40
N GLY A 63 -9.12 -22.90 0.36
CA GLY A 63 -8.15 -23.97 0.18
C GLY A 63 -7.36 -24.27 1.46
N SER A 64 -6.96 -25.53 1.63
CA SER A 64 -6.31 -26.04 2.86
C SER A 64 -5.08 -25.23 3.27
N LYS A 65 -4.18 -24.93 2.31
CA LYS A 65 -2.96 -24.18 2.59
C LYS A 65 -3.22 -22.80 3.23
N VAL A 66 -4.18 -22.05 2.69
CA VAL A 66 -4.51 -20.71 3.21
C VAL A 66 -5.19 -20.84 4.56
N LYS A 67 -6.16 -21.76 4.68
CA LYS A 67 -6.87 -22.04 5.93
C LYS A 67 -5.92 -22.35 7.07
N ASP A 68 -4.94 -23.24 6.85
CA ASP A 68 -3.99 -23.66 7.88
C ASP A 68 -2.98 -22.55 8.21
N THR A 69 -2.52 -21.80 7.20
CA THR A 69 -1.49 -20.76 7.38
C THR A 69 -2.06 -19.49 8.04
N PHE A 70 -3.31 -19.14 7.76
CA PHE A 70 -3.93 -17.88 8.16
C PHE A 70 -5.17 -18.06 9.04
N ASN A 71 -5.28 -19.21 9.69
CA ASN A 71 -6.34 -19.53 10.66
C ASN A 71 -7.75 -19.34 10.11
N GLY A 72 -7.97 -19.75 8.87
CA GLY A 72 -9.27 -19.63 8.19
C GLY A 72 -9.66 -18.19 7.82
N ASN A 73 -8.72 -17.25 7.82
CA ASN A 73 -8.96 -15.86 7.41
C ASN A 73 -8.44 -15.59 6.00
N LEU A 74 -9.07 -14.63 5.32
CA LEU A 74 -8.57 -14.10 4.05
C LEU A 74 -7.28 -13.28 4.30
N PRO A 75 -6.13 -13.66 3.73
CA PRO A 75 -4.83 -13.08 4.10
C PRO A 75 -4.46 -11.79 3.35
N PHE A 76 -5.41 -11.20 2.63
CA PHE A 76 -5.19 -9.98 1.87
C PHE A 76 -6.44 -9.09 1.89
N LEU A 77 -6.21 -7.81 1.66
CA LEU A 77 -7.25 -6.82 1.36
C LEU A 77 -6.98 -6.28 -0.03
N PHE A 78 -7.91 -6.51 -0.95
CA PHE A 78 -7.81 -5.98 -2.30
C PHE A 78 -8.47 -4.61 -2.36
N LYS A 79 -7.85 -3.67 -3.10
CA LYS A 79 -8.35 -2.31 -3.21
C LYS A 79 -8.23 -1.77 -4.62
N VAL A 80 -9.19 -0.93 -5.01
CA VAL A 80 -9.00 0.06 -6.07
C VAL A 80 -8.84 1.42 -5.42
N LEU A 81 -7.79 2.14 -5.78
CA LEU A 81 -7.54 3.50 -5.30
C LEU A 81 -7.74 4.50 -6.44
N SER A 82 -8.46 5.58 -6.15
CA SER A 82 -8.55 6.75 -7.03
C SER A 82 -7.93 7.94 -6.30
N VAL A 83 -6.70 8.26 -6.70
CA VAL A 83 -5.84 9.22 -6.01
C VAL A 83 -5.87 10.56 -6.75
N GLU A 84 -6.36 11.60 -6.08
CA GLU A 84 -6.43 12.97 -6.61
C GLU A 84 -5.29 13.85 -6.08
N THR A 85 -4.91 13.65 -4.82
CA THR A 85 -3.80 14.33 -4.18
C THR A 85 -2.72 13.33 -3.77
N PRO A 86 -1.43 13.70 -3.80
CA PRO A 86 -0.36 12.82 -3.34
C PRO A 86 -0.61 12.30 -1.92
N LEU A 87 -0.39 11.00 -1.74
CA LEU A 87 -0.47 10.35 -0.42
C LEU A 87 0.83 10.59 0.37
N SER A 88 0.79 10.30 1.67
CA SER A 88 1.98 10.39 2.50
C SER A 88 3.08 9.43 2.03
N ILE A 89 4.33 9.83 2.22
CA ILE A 89 5.48 8.92 2.09
C ILE A 89 5.41 7.93 3.25
N GLN A 90 5.46 6.64 2.93
CA GLN A 90 5.27 5.56 3.89
C GLN A 90 6.36 4.50 3.75
N ALA A 91 6.66 3.84 4.85
CA ALA A 91 7.44 2.61 4.89
C ALA A 91 6.76 1.66 5.87
N HIS A 92 6.68 0.38 5.51
CA HIS A 92 6.09 -0.64 6.37
C HIS A 92 7.19 -1.44 7.07
N PRO A 93 7.06 -1.71 8.37
CA PRO A 93 8.02 -2.55 9.07
C PRO A 93 7.98 -3.99 8.54
N ASN A 94 9.11 -4.69 8.65
CA ASN A 94 9.12 -6.14 8.51
C ASN A 94 8.39 -6.79 9.71
N LYS A 95 8.21 -8.11 9.66
CA LYS A 95 7.40 -8.84 10.67
C LYS A 95 7.93 -8.66 12.09
N GLU A 96 9.23 -8.84 12.28
CA GLU A 96 9.89 -8.71 13.59
C GLU A 96 9.75 -7.30 14.17
N LEU A 97 9.92 -6.27 13.34
CA LEU A 97 9.78 -4.88 13.77
C LEU A 97 8.31 -4.54 14.05
N ALA A 98 7.36 -5.06 13.27
CA ALA A 98 5.93 -4.85 13.49
C ALA A 98 5.48 -5.39 14.86
N GLU A 99 5.93 -6.60 15.23
CA GLU A 99 5.66 -7.20 16.55
C GLU A 99 6.19 -6.33 17.69
N LYS A 100 7.44 -5.86 17.58
CA LYS A 100 8.04 -4.97 18.57
C LYS A 100 7.28 -3.64 18.69
N LEU A 101 6.92 -3.03 17.56
CA LEU A 101 6.24 -1.75 17.53
C LEU A 101 4.81 -1.84 18.06
N HIS A 102 4.08 -2.92 17.75
CA HIS A 102 2.77 -3.20 18.30
C HIS A 102 2.78 -3.32 19.82
N LEU A 103 3.79 -4.02 20.38
CA LEU A 103 3.97 -4.14 21.83
C LEU A 103 4.30 -2.80 22.50
N GLN A 104 5.10 -1.96 21.86
CA GLN A 104 5.58 -0.69 22.43
C GLN A 104 4.58 0.46 22.30
N ALA A 105 3.84 0.52 21.20
CA ALA A 105 2.94 1.61 20.87
C ALA A 105 1.70 1.12 20.09
N PRO A 106 0.83 0.30 20.70
CA PRO A 106 -0.32 -0.33 20.03
C PRO A 106 -1.32 0.67 19.44
N GLN A 107 -1.36 1.90 19.96
CA GLN A 107 -2.18 2.99 19.42
C GLN A 107 -1.70 3.49 18.05
N HIS A 108 -0.41 3.34 17.74
CA HIS A 108 0.19 3.73 16.46
C HIS A 108 0.39 2.53 15.52
N TYR A 109 0.59 1.35 16.09
CA TYR A 109 0.77 0.09 15.37
C TYR A 109 -0.34 -0.85 15.83
N PRO A 110 -1.51 -0.85 15.17
CA PRO A 110 -2.70 -1.55 15.67
C PRO A 110 -2.62 -3.08 15.55
N ASP A 111 -1.63 -3.60 14.81
CA ASP A 111 -1.39 -5.02 14.65
C ASP A 111 0.12 -5.32 14.56
N ALA A 112 0.44 -6.59 14.76
CA ALA A 112 1.81 -7.11 14.78
C ALA A 112 2.25 -7.68 13.42
N ASN A 113 1.64 -7.28 12.30
CA ASN A 113 1.92 -7.87 11.00
C ASN A 113 2.76 -6.98 10.10
N HIS A 114 3.54 -7.61 9.22
CA HIS A 114 4.09 -6.88 8.09
C HIS A 114 2.99 -6.50 7.11
N LYS A 115 3.25 -5.51 6.25
CA LYS A 115 2.28 -5.05 5.25
C LYS A 115 2.92 -5.00 3.86
N PRO A 116 3.17 -6.16 3.22
CA PRO A 116 3.58 -6.18 1.82
C PRO A 116 2.44 -5.64 0.96
N GLU A 117 2.76 -4.72 0.05
CA GLU A 117 1.80 -4.08 -0.85
C GLU A 117 2.26 -4.26 -2.30
N MET A 118 1.30 -4.37 -3.21
CA MET A 118 1.53 -4.43 -4.65
C MET A 118 0.53 -3.50 -5.33
N ALA A 119 1.03 -2.63 -6.21
CA ALA A 119 0.20 -1.72 -6.98
C ALA A 119 0.22 -2.10 -8.47
N ILE A 120 -0.96 -2.10 -9.09
CA ILE A 120 -1.13 -2.30 -10.53
C ILE A 120 -1.86 -1.08 -11.07
N ALA A 121 -1.26 -0.40 -12.05
CA ALA A 121 -1.81 0.80 -12.64
C ALA A 121 -2.98 0.47 -13.57
N LEU A 122 -4.19 0.94 -13.25
CA LEU A 122 -5.37 0.87 -14.12
C LEU A 122 -5.42 2.03 -15.12
N THR A 123 -4.83 3.16 -14.74
CA THR A 123 -4.68 4.39 -15.51
C THR A 123 -3.23 4.89 -15.35
N PRO A 124 -2.77 5.92 -16.08
CA PRO A 124 -1.45 6.51 -15.84
C PRO A 124 -1.23 6.82 -14.36
N PHE A 125 -0.14 6.29 -13.80
CA PHE A 125 0.15 6.32 -12.37
C PHE A 125 1.56 6.88 -12.12
N GLN A 126 1.68 7.68 -11.06
CA GLN A 126 2.96 8.19 -10.57
C GLN A 126 3.12 7.84 -9.09
N GLY A 127 4.30 7.39 -8.71
CA GLY A 127 4.62 7.03 -7.33
C GLY A 127 6.10 7.20 -7.03
N LEU A 128 6.42 7.38 -5.74
CA LEU A 128 7.77 7.29 -5.23
C LEU A 128 7.99 5.87 -4.68
N CYS A 129 9.07 5.21 -5.09
CA CYS A 129 9.38 3.86 -4.65
C CYS A 129 10.89 3.69 -4.50
N GLY A 130 11.34 3.48 -3.26
CA GLY A 130 12.75 3.30 -2.94
C GLY A 130 13.59 4.58 -3.08
N PHE A 131 14.88 4.43 -2.79
CA PHE A 131 15.86 5.48 -3.04
C PHE A 131 16.29 5.48 -4.50
N ARG A 132 16.64 6.67 -5.01
CA ARG A 132 17.32 6.81 -6.29
C ARG A 132 18.72 6.20 -6.23
N PRO A 133 19.32 5.84 -7.38
CA PRO A 133 20.74 5.53 -7.45
C PRO A 133 21.60 6.63 -6.82
N VAL A 134 22.70 6.26 -6.16
CA VAL A 134 23.55 7.19 -5.40
C VAL A 134 24.08 8.31 -6.29
N GLU A 135 24.38 8.01 -7.56
CA GLU A 135 24.85 8.95 -8.57
C GLU A 135 23.84 10.08 -8.83
N GLU A 136 22.56 9.73 -8.88
CA GLU A 136 21.48 10.70 -9.04
C GLU A 136 21.35 11.57 -7.81
N ILE A 137 21.42 10.97 -6.60
CA ILE A 137 21.36 11.70 -5.33
C ILE A 137 22.50 12.72 -5.25
N VAL A 138 23.74 12.32 -5.58
CA VAL A 138 24.90 13.21 -5.61
C VAL A 138 24.75 14.30 -6.68
N THR A 139 24.12 14.00 -7.82
CA THR A 139 23.81 14.99 -8.83
C THR A 139 22.83 16.04 -8.30
N PHE A 140 21.80 15.63 -7.57
CA PHE A 140 20.85 16.55 -6.93
C PHE A 140 21.50 17.40 -5.84
N LEU A 141 22.41 16.84 -5.04
CA LEU A 141 23.18 17.61 -4.05
C LEU A 141 23.98 18.75 -4.69
N LYS A 142 24.55 18.54 -5.88
CA LYS A 142 25.27 19.60 -6.62
C LYS A 142 24.32 20.64 -7.23
N LYS A 143 23.12 20.22 -7.65
CA LYS A 143 22.16 21.07 -8.37
C LYS A 143 21.21 21.84 -7.47
N VAL A 144 21.01 21.40 -6.23
CA VAL A 144 20.05 21.97 -5.27
C VAL A 144 20.80 22.38 -4.00
N PRO A 145 21.28 23.63 -3.90
CA PRO A 145 22.08 24.09 -2.77
C PRO A 145 21.37 23.94 -1.40
N GLU A 146 20.05 24.08 -1.37
CA GLU A 146 19.24 23.90 -0.16
C GLU A 146 19.30 22.46 0.35
N PHE A 147 19.39 21.48 -0.56
CA PHE A 147 19.51 20.08 -0.18
C PHE A 147 20.90 19.79 0.39
N GLN A 148 21.96 20.29 -0.25
CA GLN A 148 23.33 20.22 0.29
C GLN A 148 23.43 20.88 1.66
N PHE A 149 22.85 22.08 1.81
CA PHE A 149 22.83 22.81 3.06
C PHE A 149 22.12 22.02 4.18
N LEU A 150 20.99 21.38 3.87
CA LEU A 150 20.22 20.60 4.83
C LEU A 150 20.99 19.38 5.35
N ILE A 151 21.69 18.64 4.48
CA ILE A 151 22.39 17.41 4.90
C ILE A 151 23.78 17.66 5.47
N GLY A 152 24.40 18.80 5.15
CA GLY A 152 25.75 19.16 5.59
C GLY A 152 26.89 18.53 4.77
N ASP A 153 28.07 19.13 4.88
CA ASP A 153 29.23 18.79 4.05
C ASP A 153 29.81 17.40 4.35
N GLU A 154 29.75 16.94 5.60
CA GLU A 154 30.26 15.63 6.01
C GLU A 154 29.46 14.51 5.33
N ALA A 155 28.13 14.51 5.48
CA ALA A 155 27.24 13.52 4.88
C ALA A 155 27.32 13.54 3.34
N ALA A 156 27.39 14.74 2.74
CA ALA A 156 27.56 14.88 1.31
C ALA A 156 28.89 14.31 0.80
N THR A 157 29.96 14.43 1.60
CA THR A 157 31.28 13.89 1.26
C THR A 157 31.28 12.37 1.33
N HIS A 158 30.67 11.77 2.37
CA HIS A 158 30.52 10.32 2.46
C HIS A 158 29.76 9.74 1.28
N LEU A 159 28.62 10.34 0.89
CA LEU A 159 27.85 9.90 -0.29
C LEU A 159 28.67 9.94 -1.59
N LYS A 160 29.49 10.98 -1.77
CA LYS A 160 30.39 11.09 -2.94
C LYS A 160 31.51 10.04 -2.93
N GLN A 161 31.99 9.63 -1.74
CA GLN A 161 33.04 8.62 -1.61
C GLN A 161 32.52 7.20 -1.90
N THR A 162 31.27 6.88 -1.52
CA THR A 162 30.64 5.58 -1.82
C THR A 162 30.62 5.30 -3.33
N MET A 163 30.34 6.32 -4.16
CA MET A 163 30.38 6.21 -5.64
C MET A 163 31.74 5.75 -6.19
N SER A 164 32.84 6.21 -5.57
CA SER A 164 34.20 5.91 -6.03
C SER A 164 34.59 4.46 -5.76
N HIS A 165 34.00 3.83 -4.75
CA HIS A 165 34.26 2.44 -4.40
C HIS A 165 33.46 1.44 -5.25
N ASP A 166 32.18 1.72 -5.54
CA ASP A 166 31.37 0.84 -6.40
C ASP A 166 31.86 0.83 -7.86
N SER A 167 32.36 1.97 -8.35
CA SER A 167 32.94 2.07 -9.70
C SER A 167 34.20 1.21 -9.88
N GLN A 168 34.96 0.94 -8.80
CA GLN A 168 36.13 0.05 -8.84
C GLN A 168 35.76 -1.43 -8.75
N ALA A 169 34.68 -1.78 -8.04
CA ALA A 169 34.20 -3.16 -7.92
C ALA A 169 33.58 -3.68 -9.23
N VAL A 170 32.87 -2.83 -9.99
CA VAL A 170 32.28 -3.20 -11.28
C VAL A 170 33.33 -3.30 -12.39
N ALA A 171 34.41 -2.51 -12.34
CA ALA A 171 35.50 -2.56 -13.31
C ALA A 171 36.46 -3.75 -13.12
N SER A 172 36.31 -4.51 -12.03
CA SER A 172 37.16 -5.66 -11.66
C SER A 172 36.43 -7.01 -11.72
N SER A 173 35.21 -7.04 -12.28
CA SER A 173 34.38 -8.25 -12.47
C SER A 173 34.25 -8.65 -13.93
#